data_AF-A0A673A7F0-F1
#
_entry.id   AF-A0A673A7F0-F1
#
_cell.length_a   1.000
_cell.length_b   1.000
_cell.length_c   1.000
_cell.angle_alpha   90.00
_cell.angle_beta   90.00
_cell.angle_gamma   90.00
#
_symmetry.space_group_name_H-M   'P 1'
#
loop_
_entity.id
_entity.type
_entity.pdbx_description
1 polymer ?
#
loop_
_entity_poly.entity_id
_entity_poly.type
_entity_poly.pdbx_seq_one_letter_code
_entity_poly.pdbx_strand_id
1 'polypeptide(L)'
;MRGVYLLTCAVLLCGVHGRLRNSTDSSGILQPSGDPLIRGSSASGGHRTRRRRYISQSDMVAILDYHNQVRANVFPPAANMEFMMWDNDLARTAEAWAATCLWEHGPAYLLQFYGQNLSVRTGGYQSILQLVKPWYDEVNDYVFPYPHLCTPRCPLLCYAPMCTHYTQMVWATTSRVGCAVHTCYNMFVWGAVWREATFLVCNYSPKGNWIGEAPYRVGVPCSACPSSYGGSCRLNSPQTVLCK
;
A
#
# COMPACT_ATOMS: atom_id res chain seq x y z
N MET A 1 9.67 7.28 -32.60
CA MET A 1 11.12 7.50 -32.35
C MET A 1 11.45 6.72 -31.08
N ARG A 2 11.69 5.41 -31.19
CA ARG A 2 12.99 4.70 -31.03
C ARG A 2 13.78 5.07 -29.77
N GLY A 3 13.88 4.09 -28.85
CA GLY A 3 14.92 4.07 -27.82
C GLY A 3 14.56 3.36 -26.51
N VAL A 4 14.20 2.06 -26.55
CA VAL A 4 14.12 1.22 -25.34
C VAL A 4 15.51 0.66 -25.08
N TYR A 5 16.19 1.13 -24.04
CA TYR A 5 17.42 0.51 -23.55
C TYR A 5 17.06 -0.49 -22.44
N LEU A 6 17.33 -1.77 -22.73
CA LEU A 6 17.44 -2.84 -21.74
C LEU A 6 18.54 -2.49 -20.73
N LEU A 7 18.30 -2.74 -19.44
CA LEU A 7 19.35 -3.23 -18.55
C LEU A 7 18.73 -4.01 -17.38
N THR A 8 19.06 -5.29 -17.39
CA THR A 8 18.90 -6.28 -16.32
C THR A 8 19.66 -5.83 -15.06
N CYS A 9 19.04 -5.91 -13.88
CA CYS A 9 19.79 -5.95 -12.62
C CYS A 9 19.50 -7.25 -11.89
N ALA A 10 20.55 -8.08 -11.87
CA ALA A 10 20.66 -9.31 -11.12
C ALA A 10 20.64 -9.06 -9.61
N VAL A 11 20.06 -10.01 -8.90
CA VAL A 11 20.11 -10.14 -7.45
C VAL A 11 21.55 -10.46 -7.04
N LEU A 12 22.19 -9.57 -6.27
CA LEU A 12 23.43 -9.87 -5.56
C LEU A 12 23.13 -9.94 -4.06
N LEU A 13 23.11 -11.17 -3.56
CA LEU A 13 23.27 -11.51 -2.15
C LEU A 13 24.70 -11.21 -1.74
N CYS A 14 24.89 -10.35 -0.74
CA CYS A 14 26.13 -10.31 0.03
C CYS A 14 25.80 -10.47 1.50
N GLY A 15 25.98 -11.69 2.01
CA GLY A 15 26.16 -11.93 3.43
C GLY A 15 27.59 -11.58 3.84
N VAL A 16 27.73 -10.96 5.01
CA VAL A 16 29.03 -10.87 5.69
C VAL A 16 28.80 -11.23 7.16
N HIS A 17 29.41 -12.35 7.56
CA HIS A 17 29.65 -12.72 8.94
C HIS A 17 30.68 -11.73 9.54
N GLY A 18 30.33 -11.08 10.65
CA GLY A 18 31.24 -10.25 11.45
C GLY A 18 31.09 -10.59 12.93
N ARG A 19 32.19 -11.05 13.54
CA ARG A 19 32.31 -11.64 14.88
C ARG A 19 32.03 -10.68 16.04
N LEU A 20 31.53 -11.29 17.10
CA LEU A 20 31.51 -10.85 18.51
C LEU A 20 32.81 -10.18 18.97
N ARG A 21 32.67 -9.06 19.68
CA ARG A 21 33.58 -8.65 20.76
C ARG A 21 32.76 -8.05 21.91
N ASN A 22 32.73 -8.79 23.02
CA ASN A 22 32.38 -8.28 24.35
C ASN A 22 33.50 -7.36 24.83
N SER A 23 33.15 -6.23 25.42
CA SER A 23 34.01 -5.49 26.34
C SER A 23 33.13 -4.87 27.40
N THR A 24 33.22 -5.47 28.58
CA THR A 24 32.80 -4.95 29.87
C THR A 24 33.67 -3.76 30.22
N ASP A 25 33.07 -2.64 30.63
CA ASP A 25 33.61 -1.89 31.76
C ASP A 25 32.52 -1.12 32.51
N SER A 26 32.63 -1.19 33.83
CA SER A 26 31.76 -0.59 34.84
C SER A 26 32.13 0.87 35.05
N SER A 27 31.18 1.69 35.50
CA SER A 27 31.29 2.57 36.70
C SER A 27 30.36 3.79 36.64
N GLY A 28 29.67 4.04 37.76
CA GLY A 28 28.79 5.21 38.01
C GLY A 28 27.35 4.75 38.28
N ILE A 29 26.68 5.07 39.39
CA ILE A 29 26.52 6.39 40.01
C ILE A 29 26.05 6.19 41.47
N LEU A 30 26.63 6.94 42.42
CA LEU A 30 26.10 7.18 43.76
C LEU A 30 24.92 8.18 43.72
N GLN A 31 23.86 7.90 44.47
CA GLN A 31 22.87 8.91 44.88
C GLN A 31 23.46 9.89 45.91
N PRO A 32 22.89 11.10 46.03
CA PRO A 32 22.12 11.35 47.26
C PRO A 32 20.85 12.21 47.08
N SER A 33 20.03 12.11 48.13
CA SER A 33 18.73 12.72 48.43
C SER A 33 18.76 14.22 48.76
N GLY A 34 17.64 14.92 48.52
CA GLY A 34 17.34 16.24 49.10
C GLY A 34 16.27 17.05 48.36
N ASP A 35 15.03 17.04 48.88
CA ASP A 35 13.99 18.09 48.69
C ASP A 35 14.29 19.29 49.65
N PRO A 36 13.80 20.54 49.47
CA PRO A 36 12.37 20.83 49.29
C PRO A 36 11.91 22.09 48.49
N LEU A 37 10.64 22.02 48.05
CA LEU A 37 9.59 23.06 47.95
C LEU A 37 9.91 24.44 47.35
N ILE A 38 9.39 24.72 46.13
CA ILE A 38 8.71 26.00 45.79
C ILE A 38 7.48 25.78 44.88
N ARG A 39 6.33 26.09 45.48
CA ARG A 39 5.07 26.70 45.00
C ARG A 39 5.01 27.19 43.53
N GLY A 40 3.91 26.85 42.83
CA GLY A 40 3.35 27.74 41.79
C GLY A 40 2.76 27.06 40.56
N SER A 41 1.44 26.88 40.59
CA SER A 41 0.47 27.16 39.51
C SER A 41 0.82 26.84 38.05
N SER A 42 0.04 25.94 37.45
CA SER A 42 -0.75 26.21 36.23
C SER A 42 -1.09 24.89 35.54
N ALA A 43 -2.36 24.48 35.64
CA ALA A 43 -2.93 23.49 34.73
C ALA A 43 -2.98 24.10 33.31
N SER A 44 -1.97 23.83 32.49
CA SER A 44 -2.05 24.08 31.06
C SER A 44 -2.78 22.91 30.40
N GLY A 45 -4.03 23.16 30.00
CA GLY A 45 -4.75 22.30 29.08
C GLY A 45 -3.92 22.14 27.81
N GLY A 46 -3.35 20.95 27.62
CA GLY A 46 -2.59 20.63 26.42
C GLY A 46 -3.49 20.79 25.20
N HIS A 47 -3.19 21.80 24.38
CA HIS A 47 -3.69 21.87 23.01
C HIS A 47 -3.23 20.60 22.29
N ARG A 48 -4.12 19.62 22.17
CA ARG A 48 -3.98 18.55 21.19
C ARG A 48 -4.01 19.21 19.82
N THR A 49 -2.85 19.55 19.28
CA THR A 49 -2.72 19.95 17.88
C THR A 49 -3.30 18.80 17.06
N ARG A 50 -4.46 19.04 16.42
CA ARG A 50 -5.03 18.07 15.47
C ARG A 50 -3.99 17.88 14.38
N ARG A 51 -3.25 16.77 14.41
CA ARG A 51 -2.29 16.41 13.36
C ARG A 51 -3.04 16.47 12.04
N ARG A 52 -2.60 17.35 11.14
CA ARG A 52 -3.19 17.53 9.81
C ARG A 52 -3.07 16.19 9.10
N ARG A 53 -4.19 15.66 8.58
CA ARG A 53 -4.19 14.41 7.80
C ARG A 53 -3.38 14.64 6.53
N TYR A 54 -2.56 13.67 6.17
CA TYR A 54 -1.62 13.71 5.04
C TYR A 54 -2.29 13.37 3.71
N ILE A 55 -3.56 12.97 3.77
CA ILE A 55 -4.45 12.88 2.63
C ILE A 55 -5.77 13.58 3.02
N SER A 56 -6.37 14.30 2.08
CA SER A 56 -7.64 14.96 2.31
C SER A 56 -8.78 13.94 2.47
N GLN A 57 -9.87 14.32 3.13
CA GLN A 57 -11.04 13.43 3.26
C GLN A 57 -11.66 13.12 1.89
N SER A 58 -11.67 14.09 0.97
CA SER A 58 -12.15 13.90 -0.40
C SER A 58 -11.28 12.93 -1.17
N ASP A 59 -9.95 13.02 -1.04
CA ASP A 59 -9.04 12.09 -1.71
C ASP A 59 -9.16 10.67 -1.13
N MET A 60 -9.29 10.54 0.20
CA MET A 60 -9.56 9.26 0.86
C MET A 60 -10.81 8.56 0.30
N VAL A 61 -11.92 9.31 0.19
CA VAL A 61 -13.18 8.80 -0.37
C VAL A 61 -12.99 8.44 -1.84
N ALA A 62 -12.38 9.31 -2.64
CA ALA A 62 -12.15 9.06 -4.06
C ALA A 62 -11.30 7.81 -4.32
N ILE A 63 -10.23 7.60 -3.53
CA ILE A 63 -9.41 6.38 -3.61
C ILE A 63 -10.27 5.14 -3.30
N LEU A 64 -10.99 5.17 -2.18
CA LEU A 64 -11.76 4.01 -1.71
C LEU A 64 -12.89 3.65 -2.67
N ASP A 65 -13.61 4.65 -3.16
CA ASP A 65 -14.70 4.48 -4.12
C ASP A 65 -14.18 3.94 -5.45
N TYR A 66 -13.05 4.47 -5.94
CA TYR A 66 -12.44 3.97 -7.18
C TYR A 66 -11.96 2.53 -7.05
N HIS A 67 -11.36 2.15 -5.92
CA HIS A 67 -10.97 0.75 -5.68
C HIS A 67 -12.19 -0.17 -5.70
N ASN A 68 -13.25 0.17 -4.97
CA ASN A 68 -14.46 -0.65 -4.94
C ASN A 68 -15.20 -0.67 -6.30
N GLN A 69 -15.15 0.41 -7.07
CA GLN A 69 -15.66 0.45 -8.45
C GLN A 69 -14.88 -0.53 -9.35
N VAL A 70 -13.55 -0.47 -9.35
CA VAL A 70 -12.70 -1.39 -10.12
C VAL A 70 -12.96 -2.83 -9.72
N ARG A 71 -12.98 -3.13 -8.42
CA ARG A 71 -13.24 -4.47 -7.86
C ARG A 71 -14.59 -5.06 -8.27
N ALA A 72 -15.63 -4.23 -8.36
CA ALA A 72 -16.96 -4.67 -8.76
C ALA A 72 -17.09 -4.95 -10.27
N ASN A 73 -16.19 -4.40 -11.09
CA ASN A 73 -16.29 -4.44 -12.55
C ASN A 73 -15.13 -5.22 -13.21
N VAL A 74 -14.47 -6.10 -12.48
CA VAL A 74 -13.39 -6.93 -13.03
C VAL A 74 -13.91 -7.91 -14.08
N PHE A 75 -13.06 -8.21 -15.06
CA PHE A 75 -13.27 -9.29 -16.00
C PHE A 75 -12.08 -10.26 -15.98
N PRO A 76 -12.31 -11.58 -15.89
CA PRO A 76 -13.61 -12.25 -15.70
C PRO A 76 -14.29 -11.90 -14.36
N PRO A 77 -15.63 -12.06 -14.22
CA PRO A 77 -16.32 -11.72 -12.98
C PRO A 77 -15.81 -12.53 -11.77
N ALA A 78 -15.74 -11.86 -10.62
CA ALA A 78 -15.21 -12.44 -9.39
C ALA A 78 -16.32 -12.92 -8.44
N ALA A 79 -16.24 -14.18 -8.01
CA ALA A 79 -17.21 -14.79 -7.10
C ALA A 79 -17.05 -14.39 -5.63
N ASN A 80 -15.84 -14.00 -5.22
CA ASN A 80 -15.45 -13.84 -3.82
C ASN A 80 -14.83 -12.47 -3.50
N MET A 81 -15.05 -11.47 -4.35
CA MET A 81 -14.42 -10.15 -4.20
C MET A 81 -14.95 -9.43 -2.96
N GLU A 82 -14.09 -9.16 -1.97
CA GLU A 82 -14.47 -8.46 -0.74
C GLU A 82 -14.60 -6.95 -0.95
N PHE A 83 -15.50 -6.32 -0.19
CA PHE A 83 -15.60 -4.87 -0.13
C PHE A 83 -14.40 -4.29 0.63
N MET A 84 -13.73 -3.31 0.02
CA MET A 84 -12.58 -2.64 0.62
C MET A 84 -13.04 -1.50 1.51
N MET A 85 -12.45 -1.39 2.71
CA MET A 85 -12.66 -0.29 3.65
C MET A 85 -11.37 0.47 3.91
N TRP A 86 -11.50 1.74 4.32
CA TRP A 86 -10.35 2.53 4.73
C TRP A 86 -9.78 2.05 6.09
N ASP A 87 -8.46 2.02 6.19
CA ASP A 87 -7.73 1.69 7.40
C ASP A 87 -6.76 2.81 7.78
N ASN A 88 -6.95 3.39 8.97
CA ASN A 88 -6.15 4.52 9.43
C ASN A 88 -4.73 4.11 9.85
N ASP A 89 -4.49 2.84 10.17
CA ASP A 89 -3.18 2.36 10.60
C ASP A 89 -2.31 2.13 9.37
N LEU A 90 -2.88 1.54 8.31
CA LEU A 90 -2.25 1.47 6.99
C LEU A 90 -1.94 2.87 6.42
N ALA A 91 -2.85 3.84 6.61
CA ALA A 91 -2.63 5.21 6.16
C ALA A 91 -1.45 5.87 6.92
N ARG A 92 -1.32 5.63 8.23
CA ARG A 92 -0.20 6.16 9.03
C ARG A 92 1.13 5.56 8.63
N THR A 93 1.19 4.28 8.28
CA THR A 93 2.43 3.66 7.79
C THR A 93 2.77 4.10 6.37
N ALA A 94 1.76 4.26 5.50
CA ALA A 94 1.95 4.80 4.15
C ALA A 94 2.50 6.23 4.20
N GLU A 95 2.00 7.03 5.13
CA GLU A 95 2.47 8.39 5.38
C GLU A 95 3.92 8.45 5.81
N ALA A 96 4.30 7.63 6.80
CA ALA A 96 5.68 7.57 7.28
C ALA A 96 6.63 7.21 6.13
N TRP A 97 6.20 6.34 5.21
CA TRP A 97 6.98 5.97 4.03
C TRP A 97 7.01 7.08 2.96
N ALA A 98 5.87 7.72 2.65
CA ALA A 98 5.79 8.80 1.66
C ALA A 98 6.69 9.98 2.03
N ALA A 99 6.83 10.29 3.33
CA ALA A 99 7.70 11.34 3.84
C ALA A 99 9.21 11.07 3.64
N THR A 100 9.62 9.83 3.33
CA THR A 100 11.02 9.50 3.06
C THR A 100 11.51 10.00 1.71
N CYS A 101 10.59 10.25 0.77
CA CYS A 101 10.92 10.63 -0.60
C CYS A 101 11.86 9.65 -1.32
N LEU A 102 11.73 8.36 -1.00
CA LEU A 102 12.45 7.26 -1.66
C LEU A 102 11.52 6.54 -2.65
N TRP A 103 11.92 6.48 -3.92
CA TRP A 103 11.17 5.77 -4.97
C TRP A 103 11.43 4.26 -4.91
N GLU A 104 11.05 3.64 -3.80
CA GLU A 104 11.17 2.20 -3.57
C GLU A 104 10.11 1.72 -2.57
N HIS A 105 9.86 0.42 -2.53
CA HIS A 105 8.92 -0.16 -1.57
C HIS A 105 9.49 -0.19 -0.16
N GLY A 106 8.65 0.09 0.85
CA GLY A 106 9.07 -0.08 2.23
C GLY A 106 8.10 0.38 3.32
N PRO A 107 8.57 0.40 4.58
CA PRO A 107 9.88 -0.12 4.99
C PRO A 107 9.93 -1.65 4.88
N ALA A 108 11.11 -2.20 4.54
CA ALA A 108 11.27 -3.61 4.18
C ALA A 108 10.71 -4.60 5.23
N TYR A 109 10.88 -4.31 6.51
CA TYR A 109 10.42 -5.17 7.61
C TYR A 109 8.89 -5.28 7.71
N LEU A 110 8.14 -4.35 7.12
CA LEU A 110 6.68 -4.34 7.12
C LEU A 110 6.07 -4.92 5.83
N LEU A 111 6.83 -5.02 4.74
CA LEU A 111 6.33 -5.49 3.45
C LEU A 111 5.88 -6.97 3.45
N GLN A 112 6.21 -7.73 4.49
CA GLN A 112 5.67 -9.08 4.71
C GLN A 112 4.23 -9.09 5.21
N PHE A 113 3.77 -8.00 5.86
CA PHE A 113 2.45 -7.93 6.51
C PHE A 113 1.38 -7.26 5.65
N TYR A 114 1.78 -6.38 4.73
CA TYR A 114 0.86 -5.68 3.82
C TYR A 114 1.37 -5.64 2.38
N GLY A 115 0.44 -5.42 1.45
CA GLY A 115 0.76 -5.02 0.07
C GLY A 115 1.02 -3.52 -0.02
N GLN A 116 1.74 -3.07 -1.05
CA GLN A 116 2.02 -1.65 -1.25
C GLN A 116 2.02 -1.29 -2.73
N ASN A 117 1.27 -0.26 -3.11
CA ASN A 117 1.38 0.38 -4.42
C ASN A 117 1.96 1.78 -4.27
N LEU A 118 2.78 2.16 -5.24
CA LEU A 118 3.47 3.44 -5.29
C LEU A 118 3.09 4.16 -6.59
N SER A 119 2.94 5.48 -6.52
CA SER A 119 2.72 6.31 -7.71
C SER A 119 3.40 7.64 -7.53
N VAL A 120 4.02 8.15 -8.59
CA VAL A 120 4.75 9.41 -8.55
C VAL A 120 4.48 10.20 -9.82
N ARG A 121 4.38 11.53 -9.66
CA ARG A 121 4.31 12.49 -10.77
C ARG A 121 4.98 13.80 -10.39
N THR A 122 5.36 14.59 -11.37
CA THR A 122 5.86 15.95 -11.14
C THR A 122 4.71 16.92 -10.88
N GLY A 123 4.94 17.88 -9.98
CA GLY A 123 4.00 18.95 -9.63
C GLY A 123 2.76 18.50 -8.86
N GLY A 124 1.86 19.44 -8.57
CA GLY A 124 0.60 19.21 -7.85
C GLY A 124 -0.47 18.54 -8.70
N TYR A 125 -1.41 17.83 -8.07
CA TYR A 125 -2.51 17.09 -8.73
C TYR A 125 -3.85 17.82 -8.60
N GLN A 126 -4.73 17.63 -9.59
CA GLN A 126 -6.12 18.15 -9.52
C GLN A 126 -7.08 17.14 -8.91
N SER A 127 -6.82 15.86 -9.14
CA SER A 127 -7.57 14.74 -8.56
C SER A 127 -6.59 13.64 -8.20
N ILE A 128 -6.74 13.07 -7.00
CA ILE A 128 -5.89 11.96 -6.55
C ILE A 128 -5.96 10.75 -7.48
N LEU A 129 -7.05 10.61 -8.25
CA LEU A 129 -7.22 9.54 -9.23
C LEU A 129 -6.20 9.61 -10.37
N GLN A 130 -5.55 10.76 -10.61
CA GLN A 130 -4.42 10.86 -11.55
C GLN A 130 -3.23 9.98 -11.14
N LEU A 131 -3.09 9.67 -9.85
CA LEU A 131 -2.05 8.80 -9.31
C LEU A 131 -2.50 7.34 -9.19
N VAL A 132 -3.81 7.08 -9.11
CA VAL A 132 -4.37 5.74 -8.88
C VAL A 132 -4.78 5.04 -10.19
N LYS A 133 -5.34 5.77 -11.16
CA LYS A 133 -5.78 5.20 -12.45
C LYS A 133 -4.67 4.46 -13.21
N PRO A 134 -3.40 4.91 -13.23
CA PRO A 134 -2.33 4.17 -13.87
C PRO A 134 -2.13 2.75 -13.32
N TRP A 135 -2.45 2.50 -12.05
CA TRP A 135 -2.44 1.15 -11.49
C TRP A 135 -3.54 0.27 -12.08
N TYR A 136 -4.72 0.83 -12.32
CA TYR A 136 -5.81 0.11 -12.99
C TYR A 136 -5.49 -0.14 -14.47
N ASP A 137 -4.87 0.82 -15.15
CA ASP A 137 -4.57 0.75 -16.58
C ASP A 137 -3.67 -0.45 -16.95
N GLU A 138 -2.94 -1.02 -15.98
CA GLU A 138 -2.19 -2.27 -16.18
C GLU A 138 -3.09 -3.47 -16.54
N VAL A 139 -4.41 -3.38 -16.32
CA VAL A 139 -5.39 -4.37 -16.78
C VAL A 139 -5.30 -4.62 -18.29
N ASN A 140 -4.88 -3.63 -19.07
CA ASN A 140 -4.74 -3.75 -20.52
C ASN A 140 -3.62 -4.71 -20.94
N ASP A 141 -2.64 -4.92 -20.07
CA ASP A 141 -1.49 -5.80 -20.30
C ASP A 141 -1.56 -7.09 -19.48
N TYR A 142 -2.50 -7.17 -18.54
CA TYR A 142 -2.69 -8.31 -17.64
C TYR A 142 -3.59 -9.38 -18.26
N VAL A 143 -3.15 -10.64 -18.16
CA VAL A 143 -3.97 -11.80 -18.53
C VAL A 143 -4.35 -12.59 -17.28
N PHE A 144 -5.65 -12.73 -17.03
CA PHE A 144 -6.15 -13.47 -15.88
C PHE A 144 -5.81 -14.97 -15.98
N PRO A 145 -5.18 -15.58 -14.95
CA PRO A 145 -4.87 -17.00 -14.94
C PRO A 145 -6.12 -17.81 -14.57
N TYR A 146 -6.81 -18.33 -15.59
CA TYR A 146 -7.95 -19.22 -15.39
C TYR A 146 -7.56 -20.50 -14.61
N PRO A 147 -8.49 -21.13 -13.88
CA PRO A 147 -8.18 -22.29 -13.04
C PRO A 147 -7.42 -23.43 -13.72
N HIS A 148 -7.69 -23.68 -15.02
CA HIS A 148 -7.00 -24.73 -15.78
C HIS A 148 -5.51 -24.43 -16.04
N LEU A 149 -5.08 -23.17 -15.93
CA LEU A 149 -3.68 -22.75 -16.03
C LEU A 149 -2.94 -22.82 -14.68
N CYS A 150 -3.66 -23.03 -13.58
CA CYS A 150 -3.12 -23.01 -12.23
C CYS A 150 -2.71 -24.40 -11.73
N THR A 151 -1.65 -24.97 -12.31
CA THR A 151 -1.14 -26.31 -11.90
C THR A 151 0.39 -26.33 -11.84
N PRO A 152 1.04 -26.51 -10.68
CA PRO A 152 0.51 -26.46 -9.31
C PRO A 152 0.29 -25.02 -8.79
N ARG A 153 0.66 -24.01 -9.60
CA ARG A 153 0.63 -22.58 -9.27
C ARG A 153 0.04 -21.81 -10.46
N CYS A 154 -0.65 -20.72 -10.19
CA CYS A 154 -1.11 -19.79 -11.23
C CYS A 154 0.06 -18.96 -11.79
N PRO A 155 0.20 -18.82 -13.11
CA PRO A 155 1.19 -17.92 -13.69
C PRO A 155 0.75 -16.45 -13.54
N LEU A 156 1.72 -15.54 -13.35
CA LEU A 156 1.51 -14.11 -13.56
C LEU A 156 1.80 -13.82 -15.03
N LEU A 157 0.77 -13.56 -15.82
CA LEU A 157 0.90 -13.23 -17.25
C LEU A 157 0.67 -11.73 -17.44
N CYS A 158 1.73 -11.04 -17.88
CA CYS A 158 1.75 -9.59 -18.08
C CYS A 158 2.58 -9.25 -19.32
N TYR A 159 2.03 -8.44 -20.23
CA TYR A 159 2.72 -8.00 -21.44
C TYR A 159 3.52 -6.70 -21.26
N ALA A 160 3.31 -6.01 -20.14
CA ALA A 160 4.06 -4.83 -19.73
C ALA A 160 5.11 -5.16 -18.64
N PRO A 161 6.00 -4.21 -18.31
CA PRO A 161 6.94 -4.37 -17.20
C PRO A 161 6.28 -4.56 -15.83
N MET A 162 5.01 -4.15 -15.67
CA MET A 162 4.30 -4.17 -14.40
C MET A 162 2.80 -4.41 -14.59
N CYS A 163 2.27 -5.39 -13.86
CA CYS A 163 0.81 -5.60 -13.69
C CYS A 163 0.42 -5.80 -12.22
N THR A 164 1.39 -5.71 -11.30
CA THR A 164 1.19 -6.08 -9.90
C THR A 164 0.45 -5.00 -9.11
N HIS A 165 0.42 -3.76 -9.59
CA HIS A 165 -0.40 -2.73 -8.96
C HIS A 165 -1.88 -3.02 -9.21
N TYR A 166 -2.26 -3.36 -10.45
CA TYR A 166 -3.61 -3.79 -10.78
C TYR A 166 -4.03 -5.01 -9.96
N THR A 167 -3.23 -6.07 -9.97
CA THR A 167 -3.60 -7.30 -9.26
C THR A 167 -3.75 -7.09 -7.76
N GLN A 168 -3.01 -6.15 -7.14
CA GLN A 168 -3.23 -5.77 -5.75
C GLN A 168 -4.56 -5.03 -5.55
N MET A 169 -4.95 -4.12 -6.45
CA MET A 169 -6.24 -3.43 -6.37
C MET A 169 -7.41 -4.41 -6.40
N VAL A 170 -7.29 -5.46 -7.23
CA VAL A 170 -8.34 -6.48 -7.43
C VAL A 170 -8.13 -7.77 -6.65
N TRP A 171 -7.26 -7.76 -5.63
CA TRP A 171 -7.05 -8.96 -4.83
C TRP A 171 -8.26 -9.24 -3.93
N ALA A 172 -8.95 -10.36 -4.14
CA ALA A 172 -10.26 -10.64 -3.54
C ALA A 172 -10.26 -10.49 -2.02
N THR A 173 -9.26 -11.07 -1.34
CA THR A 173 -9.18 -11.08 0.13
C THR A 173 -8.67 -9.77 0.72
N THR A 174 -8.06 -8.89 -0.07
CA THR A 174 -7.63 -7.57 0.41
C THR A 174 -8.86 -6.69 0.64
N SER A 175 -9.20 -6.44 1.92
CA SER A 175 -10.41 -5.71 2.34
C SER A 175 -10.12 -4.40 3.09
N ARG A 176 -8.84 -4.03 3.23
CA ARG A 176 -8.37 -2.79 3.86
C ARG A 176 -7.37 -2.07 2.96
N VAL A 177 -7.51 -0.75 2.86
CA VAL A 177 -6.53 0.14 2.23
C VAL A 177 -6.31 1.39 3.07
N GLY A 178 -5.08 1.87 3.13
CA GLY A 178 -4.76 3.17 3.69
C GLY A 178 -3.64 3.82 2.90
N CYS A 179 -3.81 5.10 2.54
CA CYS A 179 -2.90 5.81 1.68
C CYS A 179 -2.48 7.16 2.25
N ALA A 180 -1.35 7.67 1.76
CA ALA A 180 -0.88 9.01 2.03
C ALA A 180 -0.19 9.61 0.80
N VAL A 181 -0.30 10.92 0.64
CA VAL A 181 0.36 11.67 -0.42
C VAL A 181 1.36 12.65 0.20
N HIS A 182 2.54 12.75 -0.39
CA HIS A 182 3.59 13.66 0.03
C HIS A 182 4.21 14.34 -1.18
N THR A 183 4.51 15.64 -1.07
CA THR A 183 5.24 16.38 -2.11
C THR A 183 6.71 16.46 -1.72
N CYS A 184 7.54 15.74 -2.46
CA CYS A 184 8.98 15.69 -2.29
C CYS A 184 9.67 16.80 -3.09
N TYR A 185 10.51 17.60 -2.43
CA TYR A 185 11.24 18.68 -3.11
C TYR A 185 12.16 18.15 -4.22
N ASN A 186 12.92 17.09 -3.90
CA ASN A 186 13.71 16.31 -4.84
C ASN A 186 13.46 14.82 -4.58
N MET A 187 13.26 14.04 -5.63
CA MET A 187 13.10 12.59 -5.54
C MET A 187 13.80 11.94 -6.74
N PHE A 188 14.64 10.94 -6.49
CA PHE A 188 15.30 10.19 -7.57
C PHE A 188 14.35 9.12 -8.10
N VAL A 189 13.88 9.29 -9.34
CA VAL A 189 12.89 8.43 -9.99
C VAL A 189 13.46 8.01 -11.35
N TRP A 190 13.57 6.71 -11.59
CA TRP A 190 14.01 6.10 -12.86
C TRP A 190 15.29 6.73 -13.46
N GLY A 191 16.31 6.95 -12.64
CA GLY A 191 17.59 7.48 -13.11
C GLY A 191 17.70 9.01 -13.16
N ALA A 192 16.65 9.75 -12.80
CA ALA A 192 16.63 11.21 -12.84
C ALA A 192 16.07 11.82 -11.55
N VAL A 193 16.50 13.04 -11.23
CA VAL A 193 15.93 13.81 -10.11
C VAL A 193 14.67 14.54 -10.58
N TRP A 194 13.55 14.22 -9.97
CA TRP A 194 12.27 14.89 -10.16
C TRP A 194 12.08 15.94 -9.08
N ARG A 195 11.83 17.19 -9.48
CA ARG A 195 11.53 18.29 -8.56
C ARG A 195 10.05 18.37 -8.28
N GLU A 196 9.69 18.71 -7.05
CA GLU A 196 8.30 18.81 -6.59
C GLU A 196 7.48 17.57 -6.95
N ALA A 197 8.04 16.39 -6.68
CA ALA A 197 7.42 15.12 -6.99
C ALA A 197 6.28 14.85 -6.01
N THR A 198 5.05 14.72 -6.50
CA THR A 198 3.93 14.21 -5.73
C THR A 198 4.02 12.69 -5.69
N PHE A 199 4.22 12.15 -4.49
CA PHE A 199 4.39 10.73 -4.22
C PHE A 199 3.20 10.19 -3.42
N LEU A 200 2.48 9.22 -3.99
CA LEU A 200 1.38 8.50 -3.36
C LEU A 200 1.86 7.10 -2.96
N VAL A 201 1.62 6.76 -1.69
CA VAL A 201 1.82 5.42 -1.15
C VAL A 201 0.46 4.90 -0.68
N CYS A 202 0.09 3.69 -1.10
CA CYS A 202 -1.09 2.97 -0.61
C CYS A 202 -0.68 1.61 -0.07
N ASN A 203 -1.05 1.31 1.18
CA ASN A 203 -0.83 0.03 1.83
C ASN A 203 -2.15 -0.77 1.89
N TYR A 204 -2.04 -2.09 1.75
CA TYR A 204 -3.18 -3.01 1.58
C TYR A 204 -3.12 -4.18 2.56
N SER A 205 -4.23 -4.51 3.20
CA SER A 205 -4.33 -5.65 4.11
C SER A 205 -5.64 -6.45 3.93
N PRO A 206 -5.61 -7.78 4.03
CA PRO A 206 -4.45 -8.65 3.91
C PRO A 206 -3.63 -8.40 2.63
N LYS A 207 -2.34 -8.74 2.67
CA LYS A 207 -1.43 -8.62 1.52
C LYS A 207 -1.94 -9.48 0.34
N GLY A 208 -1.93 -8.91 -0.86
CA GLY A 208 -2.20 -9.62 -2.10
C GLY A 208 -0.93 -10.03 -2.84
N ASN A 209 -1.06 -10.36 -4.13
CA ASN A 209 0.05 -10.75 -5.01
C ASN A 209 0.87 -11.93 -4.50
N TRP A 210 0.19 -12.93 -3.93
CA TRP A 210 0.84 -14.18 -3.54
C TRP A 210 1.32 -14.93 -4.78
N ILE A 211 2.61 -15.33 -4.75
CA ILE A 211 3.23 -16.02 -5.87
C ILE A 211 2.52 -17.36 -6.09
N GLY A 212 2.01 -17.55 -7.30
CA GLY A 212 1.31 -18.77 -7.66
C GLY A 212 -0.20 -18.77 -7.37
N GLU A 213 -0.77 -17.62 -6.99
CA GLU A 213 -2.20 -17.46 -6.76
C GLU A 213 -2.84 -16.50 -7.77
N ALA A 214 -4.09 -16.76 -8.13
CA ALA A 214 -4.90 -15.83 -8.90
C ALA A 214 -5.45 -14.71 -7.99
N PRO A 215 -5.65 -13.48 -8.49
CA PRO A 215 -6.15 -12.39 -7.65
C PRO A 215 -7.53 -12.62 -7.04
N TYR A 216 -8.38 -13.40 -7.71
CA TYR A 216 -9.73 -13.71 -7.25
C TYR A 216 -10.22 -15.03 -7.88
N ARG A 217 -11.37 -15.54 -7.40
CA ARG A 217 -12.02 -16.73 -7.96
C ARG A 217 -13.02 -16.30 -9.03
N VAL A 218 -12.93 -16.88 -10.22
CA VAL A 218 -13.92 -16.64 -11.28
C VAL A 218 -15.29 -17.20 -10.89
N GLY A 219 -16.35 -16.42 -11.13
CA GLY A 219 -17.72 -16.89 -11.02
C GLY A 219 -18.73 -15.75 -10.87
N VAL A 220 -20.00 -16.10 -10.64
CA VAL A 220 -21.07 -15.12 -10.43
C VAL A 220 -20.73 -14.24 -9.23
N PRO A 221 -20.82 -12.91 -9.32
CA PRO A 221 -20.57 -12.02 -8.18
C PRO A 221 -21.28 -12.48 -6.91
N CYS A 222 -20.55 -12.48 -5.79
CA CYS A 222 -21.00 -12.94 -4.47
C CYS A 222 -21.36 -14.44 -4.33
N SER A 223 -21.17 -15.28 -5.34
CA SER A 223 -21.45 -16.73 -5.24
C SER A 223 -20.48 -17.50 -4.33
N ALA A 224 -19.38 -16.89 -3.91
CA ALA A 224 -18.38 -17.50 -3.05
C ALA A 224 -17.85 -16.53 -1.98
N CYS A 225 -18.74 -15.72 -1.38
CA CYS A 225 -18.33 -14.81 -0.32
C CYS A 225 -17.78 -15.54 0.92
N PRO A 226 -16.74 -14.99 1.57
CA PRO A 226 -16.20 -15.54 2.82
C PRO A 226 -17.26 -15.70 3.91
N SER A 227 -17.12 -16.74 4.73
CA SER A 227 -18.01 -17.01 5.86
C SER A 227 -17.99 -15.94 6.94
N SER A 228 -16.92 -15.14 7.02
CA SER A 228 -16.81 -13.98 7.91
C SER A 228 -17.90 -12.93 7.67
N TYR A 229 -18.45 -12.87 6.46
CA TYR A 229 -19.59 -12.03 6.10
C TYR A 229 -20.92 -12.79 6.16
N GLY A 230 -20.98 -14.00 6.73
CA GLY A 230 -22.20 -14.83 6.71
C GLY A 230 -22.68 -15.18 5.30
N GLY A 231 -21.81 -15.08 4.29
CA GLY A 231 -22.18 -15.23 2.88
C GLY A 231 -22.97 -14.05 2.29
N SER A 232 -23.04 -12.90 2.97
CA SER A 232 -23.80 -11.75 2.48
C SER A 232 -23.10 -10.97 1.37
N CYS A 233 -23.95 -10.38 0.54
CA CYS A 233 -23.56 -9.51 -0.56
C CYS A 233 -24.18 -8.14 -0.30
N ARG A 234 -23.40 -7.06 -0.42
CA ARG A 234 -23.92 -5.71 -0.26
C ARG A 234 -23.95 -4.98 -1.60
N LEU A 235 -25.14 -4.55 -1.99
CA LEU A 235 -25.35 -3.54 -3.01
C LEU A 235 -24.99 -2.18 -2.39
N ASN A 236 -23.77 -1.69 -2.61
CA ASN A 236 -23.38 -0.37 -2.08
C ASN A 236 -23.88 0.77 -2.97
N SER A 237 -24.20 0.47 -4.23
CA SER A 237 -24.74 1.34 -5.29
C SER A 237 -25.28 0.42 -6.40
N PRO A 238 -26.15 0.85 -7.33
CA PRO A 238 -26.66 0.04 -8.45
C PRO A 238 -25.60 -0.72 -9.29
N GLN A 239 -24.30 -0.44 -9.11
CA GLN A 239 -23.19 -1.04 -9.86
C GLN A 239 -22.12 -1.72 -8.99
N THR A 240 -22.27 -1.80 -7.66
CA THR A 240 -21.25 -2.39 -6.78
C THR A 240 -21.79 -3.59 -5.99
N VAL A 241 -21.52 -4.79 -6.51
CA VAL A 241 -21.88 -6.09 -5.94
C VAL A 241 -20.61 -6.73 -5.37
N LEU A 242 -20.39 -6.61 -4.06
CA LEU A 242 -19.18 -7.10 -3.38
C LEU A 242 -19.55 -7.83 -2.08
N CYS A 243 -18.70 -8.76 -1.66
CA CYS A 243 -18.86 -9.50 -0.40
C CYS A 243 -18.64 -8.58 0.80
N LYS A 244 -19.62 -8.51 1.70
CA LYS A 244 -19.60 -7.64 2.89
C LYS A 244 -20.68 -8.03 3.89
#